data_AF-A0A1T1HNS3-F1
#
_entry.id   AF-A0A1T1HNS3-F1
#
_cell.length_a   1.000
_cell.length_b   1.000
_cell.length_c   1.000
_cell.angle_alpha   90.00
_cell.angle_beta   90.00
_cell.angle_gamma   90.00
#
_symmetry.space_group_name_H-M   'P 1'
#
loop_
_entity.id
_entity.type
_entity.pdbx_description
1 polymer ?
#
loop_
_entity_poly.entity_id
_entity_poly.type
_entity_poly.pdbx_seq_one_letter_code
_entity_poly.pdbx_strand_id
1 'polypeptide(L)'
;MGVFGFSLALILLLPAYGLATLLFTGPDVIQGVQPKYGESLTASSFILLMLAIAVLIGAFFAWIVSEPQVQAFTFDEKQQLLTLTITRRGRKATKVRVPFSQIISIRPYVLATFDHDGHFLVVYRGAKGKLFEHRLADGTSLEQIEFHSAWLRGMIGERMRELINLDK
;
A
#
# COMPACT_ATOMS: atom_id res chain seq x y z
N MET A 1 -0.80 18.18 1.19
CA MET A 1 -1.72 18.94 2.06
C MET A 1 -3.17 18.92 1.57
N GLY A 2 -3.47 19.01 0.26
CA GLY A 2 -4.86 19.13 -0.23
C GLY A 2 -5.81 17.94 0.02
N VAL A 3 -5.33 16.69 -0.06
CA VAL A 3 -6.20 15.50 0.01
C VAL A 3 -6.60 15.12 1.44
N PHE A 4 -5.71 15.35 2.40
CA PHE A 4 -5.97 15.09 3.83
C PHE A 4 -7.04 16.05 4.39
N GLY A 5 -7.01 17.31 3.93
CA GLY A 5 -8.03 18.30 4.27
C GLY A 5 -9.41 17.95 3.71
N PHE A 6 -9.48 17.39 2.49
CA PHE A 6 -10.74 16.96 1.88
C PHE A 6 -11.38 15.80 2.64
N SER A 7 -10.60 14.77 2.99
CA SER A 7 -11.11 13.63 3.79
C SER A 7 -11.54 14.06 5.19
N LEU A 8 -10.79 14.97 5.83
CA LEU A 8 -11.15 15.52 7.13
C LEU A 8 -12.43 16.37 7.07
N ALA A 9 -12.58 17.20 6.03
CA ALA A 9 -13.79 18.00 5.82
C ALA A 9 -15.02 17.11 5.61
N LEU A 10 -14.90 16.01 4.85
CA LEU A 10 -15.98 15.04 4.65
C LEU A 10 -16.40 14.34 5.96
N ILE A 11 -15.42 13.92 6.77
CA ILE A 11 -15.68 13.28 8.07
C ILE A 11 -16.35 14.26 9.04
N LEU A 12 -16.01 15.55 8.98
CA LEU A 12 -16.62 16.59 9.83
C LEU A 12 -18.00 17.04 9.33
N LEU A 13 -18.27 16.95 8.01
CA LEU A 13 -19.57 17.29 7.43
C LEU A 13 -20.64 16.23 7.72
N LEU A 14 -20.28 14.94 7.81
CA LEU A 14 -21.23 13.86 8.09
C LEU A 14 -22.02 14.06 9.41
N PRO A 15 -21.38 14.36 10.56
CA PRO A 15 -22.08 14.62 11.82
C PRO A 15 -22.97 15.86 11.76
N ALA A 16 -22.49 16.94 11.12
CA ALA A 16 -23.27 18.18 10.97
C ALA A 16 -24.54 17.95 10.13
N TYR A 17 -24.44 17.11 9.10
CA TYR A 17 -25.57 16.76 8.24
C TYR A 17 -26.53 15.77 8.90
N GLY A 18 -26.03 14.80 9.67
CA GLY A 18 -26.85 13.91 10.50
C GLY A 18 -27.60 14.64 11.61
N LEU A 19 -27.01 15.70 12.18
CA LEU A 19 -27.69 16.61 13.11
C LEU A 19 -28.77 17.43 12.41
N ALA A 20 -28.50 17.92 11.20
CA ALA A 20 -29.50 18.65 10.43
C ALA A 20 -30.72 17.77 10.10
N THR A 21 -30.51 16.53 9.64
CA THR A 21 -31.62 15.61 9.38
C THR A 21 -32.41 15.28 10.64
N LEU A 22 -31.75 15.03 11.77
CA LEU A 22 -32.41 14.83 13.08
C LEU A 22 -33.26 16.03 13.50
N LEU A 23 -32.78 17.25 13.25
CA LEU A 23 -33.51 18.49 13.58
C LEU A 23 -34.74 18.71 12.69
N PHE A 24 -34.68 18.31 11.41
CA PHE A 24 -35.78 18.50 10.47
C PHE A 24 -36.83 17.37 10.51
N THR A 25 -36.46 16.14 10.85
CA THR A 25 -37.41 15.00 10.93
C THR A 25 -37.76 14.55 12.35
N GLY A 26 -36.96 14.94 13.35
CA GLY A 26 -37.19 14.62 14.76
C GLY A 26 -38.53 15.13 15.35
N PRO A 27 -39.05 16.31 14.96
CA PRO A 27 -40.31 16.81 15.52
C PRO A 27 -41.54 15.98 15.13
N ASP A 28 -41.61 15.49 13.89
CA ASP A 28 -42.77 14.73 13.38
C ASP A 28 -42.86 13.32 14.00
N VAL A 29 -41.71 12.72 14.32
CA VAL A 29 -41.62 11.41 14.98
C VAL A 29 -42.08 11.47 16.45
N ILE A 30 -41.84 12.59 17.14
CA ILE A 30 -42.25 12.79 18.55
C ILE A 30 -43.77 13.03 18.66
N GLN A 31 -44.41 13.56 17.61
CA GLN A 31 -45.85 13.86 17.58
C GLN A 31 -46.73 12.67 17.18
N GLY A 32 -46.17 11.48 16.95
CA GLY A 32 -46.93 10.25 16.67
C GLY A 32 -47.59 10.23 15.29
N VAL A 33 -47.16 11.10 14.37
CA VAL A 33 -47.60 11.06 12.97
C VAL A 33 -46.97 9.82 12.32
N GLN A 34 -47.81 8.91 11.80
CA GLN A 34 -47.31 7.77 11.03
C GLN A 34 -46.52 8.30 9.82
N PRO A 35 -45.24 7.91 9.66
CA PRO A 35 -44.44 8.37 8.55
C PRO A 35 -45.09 7.92 7.26
N LYS A 36 -45.36 8.85 6.33
CA LYS A 36 -45.90 8.48 5.02
C LYS A 36 -44.90 7.54 4.35
N TYR A 37 -45.38 6.49 3.68
CA TYR A 37 -44.58 5.42 3.07
C TYR A 37 -43.37 5.89 2.19
N GLY A 38 -43.34 7.15 1.77
CA GLY A 38 -42.19 7.80 1.11
C GLY A 38 -41.00 8.15 2.02
N GLU A 39 -41.16 8.28 3.34
CA GLU A 39 -40.09 8.62 4.29
C GLU A 39 -39.20 7.41 4.66
N SER A 40 -39.73 6.20 4.57
CA SER A 40 -38.99 4.94 4.77
C SER A 40 -37.95 4.71 3.66
N LEU A 41 -38.31 5.04 2.41
CA LEU A 41 -37.44 4.89 1.24
C LEU A 41 -36.30 5.92 1.24
N THR A 42 -36.55 7.15 1.70
CA THR A 42 -35.52 8.19 1.85
C THR A 42 -34.55 7.86 2.99
N ALA A 43 -35.03 7.32 4.11
CA ALA A 43 -34.16 6.85 5.18
C ALA A 43 -33.28 5.64 4.75
N SER A 44 -33.86 4.68 4.03
CA SER A 44 -33.15 3.50 3.50
C SER A 44 -32.09 3.87 2.45
N SER A 45 -32.44 4.72 1.49
CA SER A 45 -31.50 5.22 0.48
C SER A 45 -30.39 6.10 1.09
N PHE A 46 -30.70 6.85 2.15
CA PHE A 46 -29.72 7.64 2.89
C PHE A 46 -28.70 6.78 3.63
N ILE A 47 -29.15 5.75 4.36
CA ILE A 47 -28.25 4.80 5.04
C ILE A 47 -27.35 4.09 4.01
N LEU A 48 -27.91 3.71 2.86
CA LEU A 48 -27.14 3.10 1.77
C LEU A 48 -26.09 4.06 1.20
N LEU A 49 -26.42 5.34 1.02
CA LEU A 49 -25.48 6.37 0.57
C LEU A 49 -24.34 6.58 1.58
N MET A 50 -24.65 6.65 2.88
CA MET A 50 -23.63 6.77 3.94
C MET A 50 -22.70 5.55 3.95
N LEU A 51 -23.26 4.34 3.83
CA LEU A 51 -22.48 3.11 3.75
C LEU A 51 -21.57 3.11 2.51
N ALA A 52 -22.10 3.51 1.35
CA ALA A 52 -21.33 3.59 0.11
C ALA A 52 -20.15 4.57 0.23
N ILE A 53 -20.37 5.75 0.82
CA ILE A 53 -19.32 6.73 1.07
C ILE A 53 -18.27 6.18 2.04
N ALA A 54 -18.69 5.53 3.12
CA ALA A 54 -17.75 4.92 4.08
C ALA A 54 -16.87 3.85 3.41
N VAL A 55 -17.45 3.00 2.56
CA VAL A 55 -16.70 2.00 1.78
C VAL A 55 -15.74 2.68 0.81
N LEU A 56 -16.16 3.72 0.10
CA LEU A 56 -15.29 4.48 -0.81
C LEU A 56 -14.12 5.13 -0.08
N ILE A 57 -14.36 5.70 1.11
CA ILE A 57 -13.31 6.28 1.95
C ILE A 57 -12.33 5.18 2.39
N GLY A 58 -12.84 4.03 2.87
CA GLY A 58 -12.01 2.89 3.26
C GLY A 58 -11.15 2.38 2.11
N ALA A 59 -11.75 2.20 0.92
CA ALA A 59 -11.05 1.79 -0.29
C ALA A 59 -9.98 2.82 -0.71
N PHE A 60 -10.27 4.11 -0.59
CA PHE A 60 -9.32 5.18 -0.90
C PHE A 60 -8.12 5.19 0.05
N PHE A 61 -8.34 5.01 1.36
CA PHE A 61 -7.25 4.89 2.32
C PHE A 61 -6.42 3.63 2.09
N ALA A 62 -7.05 2.48 1.83
CA ALA A 62 -6.36 1.25 1.46
C ALA A 62 -5.50 1.45 0.19
N TRP A 63 -6.02 2.18 -0.79
CA TRP A 63 -5.29 2.53 -2.01
C TRP A 63 -4.08 3.43 -1.74
N ILE A 64 -4.18 4.43 -0.87
CA ILE A 64 -3.06 5.32 -0.52
C ILE A 64 -1.99 4.60 0.31
N VAL A 65 -2.40 3.71 1.21
CA VAL A 65 -1.50 2.98 2.13
C VAL A 65 -0.90 1.74 1.47
N SER A 66 -1.35 1.37 0.28
CA SER A 66 -0.82 0.26 -0.52
C SER A 66 0.70 0.24 -0.61
N GLU A 67 1.23 -0.97 -0.73
CA GLU A 67 2.66 -1.26 -0.67
C GLU A 67 3.46 -0.42 -1.68
N PRO A 68 4.60 0.16 -1.27
CA PRO A 68 5.46 0.91 -2.19
C PRO A 68 6.07 -0.01 -3.25
N GLN A 69 6.00 0.42 -4.51
CA GLN A 69 6.55 -0.33 -5.64
C GLN A 69 7.93 0.23 -6.02
N VAL A 70 8.87 -0.66 -6.33
CA VAL A 70 10.18 -0.27 -6.85
C VAL A 70 10.11 -0.22 -8.36
N GLN A 71 10.36 0.96 -8.93
CA GLN A 71 10.33 1.16 -10.39
C GLN A 71 11.68 0.90 -11.05
N ALA A 72 12.76 1.19 -10.33
CA ALA A 72 14.10 0.97 -10.82
C ALA A 72 15.02 0.73 -9.63
N PHE A 73 16.05 -0.09 -9.85
CA PHE A 73 17.07 -0.35 -8.87
C PHE A 73 18.44 -0.48 -9.56
N THR A 74 19.51 -0.22 -8.80
CA THR A 74 20.88 -0.38 -9.28
C THR A 74 21.78 -0.75 -8.12
N PHE A 75 22.60 -1.77 -8.33
CA PHE A 75 23.67 -2.16 -7.42
C PHE A 75 24.97 -1.55 -7.93
N ASP A 76 25.56 -0.64 -7.15
CA ASP A 76 26.88 -0.06 -7.44
C ASP A 76 27.94 -0.78 -6.60
N GLU A 77 28.73 -1.61 -7.27
CA GLU A 77 29.81 -2.39 -6.65
C GLU A 77 30.93 -1.48 -6.11
N LYS A 78 31.30 -0.43 -6.84
CA LYS A 78 32.41 0.45 -6.47
C LYS A 78 32.10 1.24 -5.22
N GLN A 79 30.86 1.72 -5.11
CA GLN A 79 30.39 2.49 -3.96
C GLN A 79 29.77 1.62 -2.87
N GLN A 80 29.56 0.32 -3.12
CA GLN A 80 28.88 -0.61 -2.22
C GLN A 80 27.49 -0.09 -1.81
N LEU A 81 26.72 0.40 -2.80
CA LEU A 81 25.42 1.05 -2.61
C LEU A 81 24.34 0.42 -3.49
N LEU A 82 23.20 0.14 -2.88
CA LEU A 82 21.95 -0.16 -3.56
C LEU A 82 21.14 1.13 -3.69
N THR A 83 20.87 1.55 -4.92
CA THR A 83 19.96 2.67 -5.19
C THR A 83 18.61 2.12 -5.62
N LEU A 84 17.55 2.52 -4.93
CA LEU A 84 16.17 2.18 -5.23
C LEU A 84 15.39 3.43 -5.64
N THR A 85 14.61 3.35 -6.70
CA THR A 85 13.61 4.36 -7.05
C THR A 85 12.24 3.82 -6.67
N ILE A 86 11.68 4.35 -5.59
CA ILE A 86 10.47 3.84 -4.95
C ILE A 86 9.32 4.80 -5.21
N THR A 87 8.19 4.27 -5.66
CA THR A 87 6.96 5.02 -5.87
C THR A 87 5.88 4.51 -4.92
N ARG A 88 5.24 5.43 -4.19
CA ARG A 88 4.05 5.14 -3.38
C ARG A 88 2.83 5.77 -4.05
N ARG A 89 1.68 5.09 -3.99
CA ARG A 89 0.42 5.59 -4.56
C ARG A 89 0.08 6.97 -3.99
N GLY A 90 -0.23 7.92 -4.87
CA GLY A 90 -0.50 9.31 -4.53
C GLY A 90 0.73 10.14 -4.11
N ARG A 91 1.97 9.63 -4.30
CA ARG A 91 3.22 10.35 -4.01
C ARG A 91 4.17 10.31 -5.20
N LYS A 92 5.08 11.29 -5.26
CA LYS A 92 6.17 11.31 -6.25
C LYS A 92 7.19 10.21 -5.96
N ALA A 93 7.80 9.69 -7.02
CA ALA A 93 8.91 8.76 -6.93
C ALA A 93 10.05 9.35 -6.07
N THR A 94 10.64 8.54 -5.21
CA THR A 94 11.71 8.93 -4.30
C THR A 94 12.90 8.00 -4.50
N LYS A 95 14.11 8.57 -4.59
CA LYS A 95 15.35 7.78 -4.64
C LYS A 95 15.85 7.51 -3.23
N VAL A 96 16.11 6.25 -2.93
CA VAL A 96 16.65 5.77 -1.66
C VAL A 96 18.00 5.13 -1.94
N ARG A 97 19.03 5.50 -1.18
CA ARG A 97 20.37 4.91 -1.27
C ARG A 97 20.63 4.11 0.00
N VAL A 98 20.96 2.84 -0.16
CA VAL A 98 21.13 1.86 0.91
C VAL A 98 22.55 1.31 0.82
N PRO A 99 23.43 1.60 1.79
CA PRO A 99 24.74 0.94 1.89
C PRO A 99 24.60 -0.58 2.02
N PHE A 100 25.49 -1.34 1.39
CA PHE A 100 25.46 -2.81 1.50
C PHE A 100 25.59 -3.30 2.94
N SER A 101 26.25 -2.54 3.81
CA SER A 101 26.31 -2.81 5.26
C SER A 101 24.95 -2.76 5.96
N GLN A 102 23.97 -2.05 5.41
CA GLN A 102 22.61 -1.95 5.93
C GLN A 102 21.66 -2.99 5.34
N ILE A 103 22.08 -3.69 4.27
CA ILE A 103 21.35 -4.82 3.73
C ILE A 103 21.44 -5.96 4.75
N ILE A 104 20.29 -6.48 5.15
CA ILE A 104 20.17 -7.61 6.07
C ILE A 104 20.17 -8.91 5.27
N SER A 105 19.35 -8.93 4.21
CA SER A 105 19.32 -10.05 3.28
C SER A 105 18.77 -9.66 1.93
N ILE A 106 19.22 -10.36 0.90
CA ILE A 106 18.59 -10.42 -0.41
C ILE A 106 18.23 -11.87 -0.66
N ARG A 107 16.97 -12.16 -0.98
CA ARG A 107 16.51 -13.52 -1.25
C ARG A 107 15.86 -13.58 -2.63
N PRO A 108 16.33 -14.44 -3.54
CA PRO A 108 15.60 -14.72 -4.76
C PRO A 108 14.37 -15.56 -4.42
N TYR A 109 13.25 -15.31 -5.07
CA TYR A 109 12.06 -16.14 -4.91
C TYR A 109 11.27 -16.28 -6.21
N VAL A 110 10.50 -17.36 -6.30
CA VAL A 110 9.50 -17.61 -7.34
C VAL A 110 8.11 -17.74 -6.71
N LEU A 111 7.10 -17.41 -7.48
CA LEU A 111 5.69 -17.67 -7.16
C LEU A 111 5.23 -18.80 -8.08
N ALA A 112 4.48 -19.77 -7.56
CA ALA A 112 3.94 -20.90 -8.33
C ALA A 112 3.01 -20.46 -9.47
N THR A 113 2.43 -19.26 -9.37
CA THR A 113 1.63 -18.67 -10.46
C THR A 113 2.50 -18.23 -11.65
N PHE A 114 3.80 -18.02 -11.42
CA PHE A 114 4.80 -17.53 -12.38
C PHE A 114 6.07 -18.37 -12.29
N ASP A 115 5.98 -19.68 -12.52
CA ASP A 115 7.11 -20.62 -12.43
C ASP A 115 8.30 -20.27 -13.38
N HIS A 116 8.12 -19.32 -14.30
CA HIS A 116 9.12 -18.86 -15.24
C HIS A 116 9.85 -17.58 -14.80
N ASP A 117 9.25 -16.78 -13.92
CA ASP A 117 9.76 -15.49 -13.49
C ASP A 117 10.19 -15.55 -12.03
N GLY A 118 11.38 -15.04 -11.76
CA GLY A 118 11.90 -14.87 -10.41
C GLY A 118 11.98 -13.40 -10.02
N HIS A 119 12.07 -13.19 -8.72
CA HIS A 119 12.09 -11.87 -8.09
C HIS A 119 13.17 -11.84 -7.01
N PHE A 120 13.54 -10.65 -6.56
CA PHE A 120 14.33 -10.49 -5.34
C PHE A 120 13.51 -9.84 -4.23
N LEU A 121 13.55 -10.43 -3.05
CA LEU A 121 13.12 -9.80 -1.82
C LEU A 121 14.34 -9.20 -1.11
N VAL A 122 14.38 -7.88 -1.00
CA VAL A 122 15.46 -7.16 -0.30
C VAL A 122 14.96 -6.65 1.03
N VAL A 123 15.67 -7.02 2.10
CA VAL A 123 15.44 -6.53 3.45
C VAL A 123 16.63 -5.69 3.88
N TYR A 124 16.39 -4.44 4.27
CA TYR A 124 17.44 -3.54 4.77
C TYR A 124 16.99 -2.73 5.98
N ARG A 125 17.97 -2.26 6.74
CA ARG A 125 17.77 -1.37 7.88
C ARG A 125 17.91 0.08 7.42
N GLY A 126 16.81 0.82 7.44
CA GLY A 126 16.82 2.25 7.15
C GLY A 126 17.24 3.11 8.36
N ALA A 127 17.11 4.42 8.19
CA ALA A 127 17.38 5.38 9.26
C ALA A 127 16.56 5.06 10.52
N LYS A 128 17.16 5.26 11.71
CA LYS A 128 16.58 4.95 13.03
C LYS A 128 16.31 3.45 13.27
N GLY A 129 16.94 2.55 12.51
CA GLY A 129 16.85 1.11 12.75
C GLY A 129 15.58 0.45 12.21
N LYS A 130 14.71 1.19 11.51
CA LYS A 130 13.49 0.65 10.91
C LYS A 130 13.83 -0.33 9.79
N LEU A 131 13.15 -1.47 9.77
CA LEU A 131 13.28 -2.44 8.68
C LEU A 131 12.37 -2.09 7.50
N PHE A 132 12.91 -2.27 6.31
CA PHE A 132 12.19 -2.13 5.05
C PHE A 132 12.37 -3.39 4.23
N GLU A 133 11.29 -3.79 3.58
CA GLU A 133 11.23 -4.91 2.67
C GLU A 133 10.72 -4.41 1.33
N HIS A 134 11.37 -4.83 0.25
CA HIS A 134 10.99 -4.46 -1.11
C HIS A 134 11.20 -5.62 -2.07
N ARG A 135 10.25 -5.79 -2.98
CA ARG A 135 10.36 -6.67 -4.14
C ARG A 135 11.06 -5.93 -5.27
N LEU A 136 12.03 -6.58 -5.90
CA LEU A 136 12.78 -6.10 -7.06
C LEU A 136 12.67 -7.09 -8.21
N ALA A 137 13.01 -6.60 -9.40
CA ALA A 137 13.18 -7.41 -10.60
C ALA A 137 11.90 -8.14 -11.05
N ASP A 138 10.73 -7.52 -10.84
CA ASP A 138 9.46 -8.11 -11.27
C ASP A 138 9.45 -8.44 -12.77
N GLY A 139 9.12 -9.70 -13.10
CA GLY A 139 9.09 -10.20 -14.48
C GLY A 139 10.46 -10.56 -15.07
N THR A 140 11.46 -10.81 -14.22
CA THR A 140 12.80 -11.27 -14.67
C THR A 140 12.82 -12.78 -14.78
N SER A 141 13.38 -13.32 -15.86
CA SER A 141 13.47 -14.78 -16.03
C SER A 141 14.31 -15.44 -14.92
N LEU A 142 13.99 -16.69 -14.60
CA LEU A 142 14.70 -17.44 -13.57
C LEU A 142 16.22 -17.54 -13.84
N GLU A 143 16.63 -17.77 -15.08
CA GLU A 143 18.05 -17.80 -15.48
C GLU A 143 18.76 -16.49 -15.14
N GLN A 144 18.12 -15.35 -15.42
CA GLN A 144 18.67 -14.04 -15.08
C GLN A 144 18.74 -13.84 -13.57
N ILE A 145 17.75 -14.31 -12.81
CA ILE A 145 17.77 -14.25 -11.34
C ILE A 145 18.91 -15.09 -10.78
N GLU A 146 19.16 -16.30 -11.28
CA GLU A 146 20.26 -17.15 -10.85
C GLU A 146 21.62 -16.52 -11.15
N PHE A 147 21.79 -16.00 -12.37
CA PHE A 147 23.01 -15.28 -12.77
C PHE A 147 23.30 -14.09 -11.85
N HIS A 148 22.30 -13.22 -11.65
CA HIS A 148 22.45 -12.05 -10.77
C HIS A 148 22.60 -12.46 -9.30
N SER A 149 22.03 -13.58 -8.87
CA SER A 149 22.20 -14.11 -7.52
C SER A 149 23.65 -14.52 -7.25
N ALA A 150 24.29 -15.19 -8.20
CA ALA A 150 25.71 -15.56 -8.10
C ALA A 150 26.61 -14.32 -8.03
N TRP A 151 26.34 -13.32 -8.87
CA TRP A 151 27.04 -12.04 -8.84
C TRP A 151 26.84 -11.28 -7.51
N LEU A 152 25.60 -11.17 -7.03
CA LEU A 152 25.28 -10.54 -5.74
C LEU A 152 25.91 -11.27 -4.57
N ARG A 153 25.94 -12.60 -4.58
CA ARG A 153 26.62 -13.42 -3.57
C ARG A 153 28.09 -13.03 -3.43
N GLY A 154 28.78 -12.72 -4.54
CA GLY A 154 30.16 -12.21 -4.51
C GLY A 154 30.32 -10.88 -3.78
N MET A 155 29.30 -10.00 -3.83
CA MET A 155 29.36 -8.67 -3.19
C MET A 155 28.86 -8.65 -1.75
N ILE A 156 27.77 -9.36 -1.43
CA ILE A 156 27.12 -9.29 -0.11
C ILE A 156 27.28 -10.56 0.73
N GLY A 157 27.93 -11.60 0.20
CA GLY A 157 28.25 -12.85 0.90
C GLY A 157 27.00 -13.59 1.37
N GLU A 158 27.06 -14.12 2.60
CA GLU A 158 25.98 -14.89 3.25
C GLU A 158 24.64 -14.15 3.43
N ARG A 159 24.63 -12.82 3.21
CA ARG A 159 23.39 -12.05 3.19
C ARG A 159 22.56 -12.33 1.94
N MET A 160 23.19 -12.79 0.86
CA MET A 160 22.47 -13.36 -0.27
C MET A 160 21.95 -14.74 0.16
N ARG A 161 20.65 -14.94 0.13
CA ARG A 161 19.99 -16.19 0.54
C ARG A 161 19.75 -17.08 -0.68
N GLU A 162 19.43 -18.33 -0.41
CA GLU A 162 19.04 -19.30 -1.44
C GLU A 162 17.67 -18.96 -2.02
N LEU A 163 17.45 -19.41 -3.25
CA LEU A 163 16.17 -19.31 -3.95
C LEU A 163 15.10 -20.09 -3.18
N ILE A 164 13.93 -19.47 -2.99
CA ILE A 164 12.77 -20.14 -2.40
C ILE A 164 11.55 -20.04 -3.31
N ASN A 165 10.68 -21.05 -3.24
CA ASN A 165 9.32 -20.90 -3.72
C ASN A 165 8.47 -20.36 -2.58
N LEU A 166 7.78 -19.23 -2.75
CA LEU A 166 6.95 -18.64 -1.68
C LEU A 166 5.62 -19.37 -1.47
N ASP A 167 5.20 -20.20 -2.43
CA ASP A 167 3.91 -20.88 -2.44
C ASP A 167 4.00 -22.36 -2.00
N LYS A 168 5.20 -22.83 -1.60
CA LYS A 168 5.46 -24.19 -1.09
C LYS A 168 6.07 -24.14 0.31
#